data_AF-A0A918CLA0-F1
#
_entry.id   AF-A0A918CLA0-F1
#
_cell.length_a   1.000
_cell.length_b   1.000
_cell.length_c   1.000
_cell.angle_alpha   90.00
_cell.angle_beta   90.00
_cell.angle_gamma   90.00
#
_symmetry.space_group_name_H-M   'P 1'
#
loop_
_entity.id
_entity.type
_entity.pdbx_description
1 polymer ?
#
loop_
_entity_poly.entity_id
_entity_poly.type
_entity_poly.pdbx_seq_one_letter_code
_entity_poly.pdbx_strand_id
1 'polypeptide(L)'
;MNRPPTDIVTLRVAHCRAEHAAHGEQYHLAVMHYRTCLEAAERREDCQAMRFFALRLADCYEQMGLLHKAQEFRALGDCEGGSLLS
;
A
#
# COMPACT_ATOMS: atom_id res chain seq x y z
N MET A 1 -6.21 -0.03 -25.61
CA MET A 1 -5.18 -0.79 -24.85
C MET A 1 -5.87 -1.44 -23.66
N ASN A 2 -6.35 -2.67 -23.83
CA ASN A 2 -6.95 -3.46 -22.74
C ASN A 2 -5.82 -4.02 -21.87
N ARG A 3 -5.47 -3.31 -20.79
CA ARG A 3 -4.59 -3.86 -19.75
C ARG A 3 -5.37 -5.00 -19.09
N PRO A 4 -4.88 -6.25 -19.11
CA PRO A 4 -5.62 -7.36 -18.51
C PRO A 4 -5.91 -7.03 -17.04
N PRO A 5 -7.08 -7.46 -16.51
CA PRO A 5 -7.38 -7.29 -15.09
C PRO A 5 -6.19 -7.83 -14.31
N THR A 6 -5.61 -7.00 -13.45
CA THR A 6 -4.43 -7.38 -12.66
C THR A 6 -4.78 -8.65 -11.92
N ASP A 7 -4.18 -9.76 -12.34
CA ASP A 7 -4.57 -11.11 -11.94
C ASP A 7 -4.48 -11.19 -10.40
N ILE A 8 -5.51 -11.72 -9.75
CA ILE A 8 -5.56 -11.78 -8.28
C ILE A 8 -4.35 -12.53 -7.72
N VAL A 9 -3.79 -13.45 -8.51
CA VAL A 9 -2.55 -14.16 -8.20
C VAL A 9 -1.36 -13.21 -8.18
N THR A 10 -1.23 -12.29 -9.15
CA THR A 10 -0.17 -11.27 -9.19
C THR A 10 -0.24 -10.35 -7.97
N LEU A 11 -1.45 -9.95 -7.55
CA LEU A 11 -1.64 -9.14 -6.35
C LEU A 11 -1.17 -9.89 -5.09
N ARG A 12 -1.56 -11.17 -4.94
CA ARG A 12 -1.16 -11.99 -3.79
C ARG A 12 0.35 -12.26 -3.75
N VAL A 13 0.97 -12.49 -4.90
CA VAL A 13 2.43 -12.68 -4.99
C VAL A 13 3.15 -11.38 -4.64
N ALA A 14 2.68 -10.23 -5.12
CA ALA A 14 3.25 -8.93 -4.77
C ALA A 14 3.10 -8.62 -3.28
N HIS A 15 1.94 -8.91 -2.68
CA HIS A 15 1.73 -8.79 -1.25
C HIS A 15 2.67 -9.69 -0.43
N CYS A 16 2.77 -10.97 -0.78
CA CYS A 16 3.67 -11.90 -0.10
C CYS A 16 5.14 -11.45 -0.18
N ARG A 17 5.57 -10.93 -1.34
CA ARG A 17 6.92 -10.33 -1.50
C ARG A 17 7.10 -9.08 -0.65
N ALA A 18 6.08 -8.23 -0.56
CA ALA A 18 6.12 -7.03 0.26
C ALA A 18 6.27 -7.37 1.75
N GLU A 19 5.51 -8.35 2.25
CA GLU A 19 5.62 -8.82 3.65
C GLU A 19 6.98 -9.45 3.92
N HIS A 20 7.48 -10.28 3.01
CA HIS A 20 8.80 -10.89 3.16
C HIS A 20 9.93 -9.84 3.18
N ALA A 21 9.83 -8.82 2.32
CA ALA A 21 10.79 -7.71 2.30
C ALA A 21 10.72 -6.86 3.57
N ALA A 22 9.51 -6.58 4.10
CA ALA A 22 9.34 -5.86 5.35
C ALA A 22 9.92 -6.65 6.54
N HIS A 23 9.69 -7.97 6.59
CA HIS A 23 10.26 -8.84 7.61
C HIS A 23 11.78 -8.97 7.50
N GLY A 24 12.34 -8.84 6.30
CA GLY A 24 13.78 -8.82 6.07
C GLY A 24 14.42 -7.44 6.22
N GLU A 25 13.73 -6.46 6.80
CA GLU A 25 14.18 -5.06 6.97
C GLU A 25 14.52 -4.34 5.65
N GLN A 26 14.14 -4.93 4.51
CA GLN A 26 14.30 -4.37 3.17
C GLN A 26 13.12 -3.45 2.85
N TYR A 27 12.92 -2.44 3.69
CA TYR A 27 11.75 -1.57 3.63
C TYR A 27 11.59 -0.87 2.27
N HIS A 28 12.69 -0.54 1.58
CA HIS A 28 12.62 0.08 0.24
C HIS A 28 11.96 -0.84 -0.80
N LEU A 29 12.25 -2.14 -0.73
CA LEU A 29 11.65 -3.14 -1.59
C LEU A 29 10.19 -3.39 -1.19
N ALA A 30 9.91 -3.43 0.12
CA ALA A 30 8.55 -3.54 0.65
C ALA A 30 7.66 -2.40 0.15
N VAL A 31 8.14 -1.15 0.23
CA VAL A 31 7.42 0.04 -0.27
C VAL A 31 7.13 -0.06 -1.77
N MET A 32 8.10 -0.50 -2.58
CA MET A 32 7.89 -0.64 -4.03
C MET A 32 6.79 -1.66 -4.35
N HIS A 33 6.79 -2.80 -3.65
CA HIS A 33 5.75 -3.82 -3.81
C HIS A 33 4.39 -3.35 -3.27
N TYR A 34 4.34 -2.70 -2.10
CA TYR A 34 3.09 -2.19 -1.55
C TYR A 34 2.46 -1.09 -2.39
N ARG A 35 3.25 -0.20 -3.01
CA ARG A 35 2.74 0.81 -3.96
C ARG A 35 2.09 0.15 -5.18
N THR A 36 2.72 -0.90 -5.72
CA THR A 36 2.15 -1.65 -6.84
C THR A 36 0.82 -2.31 -6.44
N CYS A 37 0.72 -2.84 -5.23
CA CYS A 37 -0.52 -3.38 -4.69
C CYS A 37 -1.59 -2.32 -4.47
N LEU A 38 -1.21 -1.13 -3.99
CA LEU A 38 -2.10 0.01 -3.80
C LEU A 38 -2.70 0.47 -5.15
N GLU A 39 -1.87 0.66 -6.17
CA GLU A 39 -2.32 1.02 -7.52
C GLU A 39 -3.26 -0.05 -8.11
N ALA A 40 -2.97 -1.33 -7.86
CA ALA A 40 -3.83 -2.42 -8.29
C ALA A 40 -5.16 -2.46 -7.52
N ALA A 41 -5.17 -2.09 -6.23
CA ALA A 41 -6.38 -1.95 -5.42
C ALA A 41 -7.22 -0.75 -5.89
N GLU A 42 -6.60 0.39 -6.17
CA GLU A 42 -7.24 1.59 -6.76
C GLU A 42 -7.93 1.26 -8.09
N ARG A 43 -7.25 0.54 -8.98
CA ARG A 43 -7.83 0.12 -10.27
C ARG A 43 -9.02 -0.83 -10.13
N ARG A 44 -9.17 -1.48 -8.99
CA ARG A 44 -10.27 -2.40 -8.68
C ARG A 44 -11.33 -1.74 -7.82
N GLU A 45 -11.15 -0.46 -7.46
CA GLU A 45 -12.03 0.31 -6.56
C GLU A 45 -12.21 -0.43 -5.21
N ASP A 46 -11.18 -1.17 -4.78
CA ASP A 46 -11.20 -1.95 -3.55
C ASP A 46 -10.70 -1.09 -2.39
N CYS A 47 -11.63 -0.33 -1.82
CA CYS A 47 -11.41 0.55 -0.67
C CYS A 47 -10.71 -0.15 0.49
N GLN A 48 -11.07 -1.41 0.77
CA GLN A 48 -10.50 -2.15 1.89
C GLN A 48 -9.04 -2.53 1.63
N ALA A 49 -8.73 -3.02 0.43
CA ALA A 49 -7.36 -3.31 0.04
C ALA A 49 -6.51 -2.04 -0.02
N MET A 50 -7.05 -0.93 -0.51
CA MET A 50 -6.35 0.36 -0.51
C MET A 50 -5.97 0.81 0.89
N ARG A 51 -6.91 0.78 1.84
CA ARG A 51 -6.65 1.12 3.24
C ARG A 51 -5.57 0.23 3.85
N PHE A 52 -5.66 -1.07 3.61
CA PHE A 52 -4.67 -2.03 4.11
C PHE A 52 -3.27 -1.72 3.57
N PHE A 53 -3.12 -1.51 2.27
CA PHE A 53 -1.82 -1.21 1.66
C PHE A 53 -1.28 0.16 2.06
N ALA A 54 -2.15 1.17 2.21
CA ALA A 54 -1.76 2.49 2.70
C ALA A 54 -1.21 2.44 4.13
N LEU A 55 -1.86 1.71 5.04
CA LEU A 55 -1.37 1.52 6.41
C LEU A 55 -0.04 0.74 6.44
N ARG A 56 0.14 -0.28 5.60
CA ARG A 56 1.42 -1.00 5.49
C ARG A 56 2.54 -0.13 4.93
N LEU A 57 2.24 0.76 3.99
CA LEU A 57 3.19 1.76 3.51
C LEU A 57 3.60 2.72 4.61
N ALA A 58 2.64 3.20 5.40
CA ALA A 58 2.91 4.07 6.53
C ALA A 58 3.89 3.42 7.51
N ASP A 59 3.64 2.18 7.91
CA ASP A 59 4.52 1.42 8.82
C ASP A 59 5.94 1.29 8.25
N CYS A 60 6.09 0.93 6.96
CA CYS A 60 7.39 0.86 6.32
C CYS A 60 8.13 2.22 6.31
N TYR A 61 7.41 3.32 6.13
CA TYR A 61 8.00 4.66 6.20
C TYR A 61 8.37 5.08 7.62
N GLU A 62 7.61 4.66 8.65
CA GLU A 62 7.99 4.87 10.05
C GLU A 62 9.29 4.15 10.38
N GLN A 63 9.44 2.89 9.95
CA GLN A 63 10.67 2.12 10.16
C GLN A 63 11.90 2.71 9.44
N MET A 64 11.70 3.43 8.33
CA MET A 64 12.76 4.18 7.66
C MET A 64 13.08 5.53 8.32
N GLY A 65 12.33 5.95 9.34
CA GLY A 65 12.43 7.30 9.94
C GLY A 65 11.79 8.42 9.11
N LEU A 66 11.03 8.08 8.07
CA LEU A 66 10.31 9.03 7.20
C LEU A 66 8.91 9.33 7.72
N LEU A 67 8.84 9.83 8.96
CA LEU A 67 7.59 10.01 9.72
C LEU A 67 6.55 10.90 9.02
N HIS A 68 6.99 11.93 8.30
CA HIS A 68 6.07 12.79 7.54
C HIS A 68 5.31 12.00 6.47
N LYS A 69 6.03 11.20 5.68
CA LYS A 69 5.43 10.34 4.66
C LYS A 69 4.54 9.27 5.29
N ALA A 70 4.98 8.70 6.41
CA ALA A 70 4.17 7.74 7.13
C ALA A 70 2.81 8.33 7.54
N GLN A 71 2.79 9.55 8.08
CA GLN A 71 1.55 10.23 8.43
C GLN A 71 0.64 10.50 7.23
N GLU A 72 1.20 10.89 6.08
CA GLU A 72 0.43 11.09 4.84
C GLU A 72 -0.26 9.79 4.39
N PHE A 73 0.46 8.67 4.38
CA PHE A 73 -0.11 7.36 4.00
C PHE A 73 -1.05 6.80 5.08
N ARG A 74 -0.79 7.09 6.35
CA ARG A 74 -1.67 6.69 7.45
C ARG A 74 -2.99 7.44 7.37
N ALA A 75 -2.93 8.75 7.11
CA ALA A 75 -4.11 9.56 6.84
C ALA A 75 -4.88 9.01 5.64
N LEU A 76 -4.20 8.64 4.54
CA LEU A 76 -4.85 8.00 3.38
C LEU A 76 -5.60 6.70 3.75
N GLY A 77 -5.01 5.85 4.59
CA GLY A 77 -5.65 4.60 5.04
C GLY A 77 -6.79 4.80 6.06
N ASP A 78 -6.80 5.93 6.76
CA ASP A 78 -7.82 6.31 7.74
C ASP A 78 -8.97 7.14 7.09
N CYS A 79 -8.67 7.95 6.06
CA CYS A 79 -9.60 8.92 5.45
C CYS A 79 -10.73 8.29 4.63
N GLU A 80 -10.69 6.99 4.32
CA GLU A 80 -11.85 6.23 3.86
C GLU A 80 -12.86 5.93 5.00
N GLY A 81 -12.80 6.72 6.08
CA GLY A 81 -13.86 6.96 7.06
C GLY A 81 -14.12 8.46 7.32
N GLY A 82 -13.55 9.34 6.50
CA GLY A 82 -13.53 10.79 6.75
C GLY A 82 -13.41 11.58 5.46
N SER A 83 -14.41 11.50 4.60
CA SER A 83 -14.75 12.68 3.80
C SER A 83 -14.98 13.83 4.79
N LEU A 84 -14.15 14.87 4.77
CA LEU A 84 -14.52 16.28 4.99
C LEU A 84 -13.27 17.17 4.98
N LEU A 85 -13.04 17.74 3.80
CA LEU A 85 -12.68 19.14 3.56
C LEU A 85 -12.57 20.02 4.81
N SER A 86 -11.38 20.57 5.05
CA SER A 86 -11.20 21.96 5.51
C SER A 86 -11.13 22.91 4.33
#